data_AF-A0A256BAV4-F1
#
_entry.id   AF-A0A256BAV4-F1
#
_cell.length_a   1.000
_cell.length_b   1.000
_cell.length_c   1.000
_cell.angle_alpha   90.00
_cell.angle_beta   90.00
_cell.angle_gamma   90.00
#
_symmetry.space_group_name_H-M   'P 1'
#
loop_
_entity.id
_entity.type
_entity.pdbx_description
1 polymer ?
#
loop_
_entity_poly.entity_id
_entity_poly.type
_entity_poly.pdbx_seq_one_letter_code
_entity_poly.pdbx_strand_id
1 'polypeptide(L)'
;MIVSMIERLRARNLSVKRIKRFFILRYGQTSLPEALKVGALIEETDIKDWRDRLNTTANPQIKATYGYLLQGSYNHLQAFVRQIERQGGSYIPQVLSQQELTEILAQGHRSGRR
;
A
#
# COMPACT_ATOMS: atom_id res chain seq x y z
N MET A 1 14.30 11.75 -0.91
CA MET A 1 13.07 11.18 -1.49
C MET A 1 12.41 10.25 -0.48
N ILE A 2 11.07 10.22 -0.43
CA ILE A 2 10.24 9.53 0.58
C ILE A 2 10.63 8.06 0.78
N VAL A 3 11.04 7.37 -0.28
CA VAL A 3 11.53 5.97 -0.27
C VAL A 3 12.69 5.75 0.72
N SER A 4 13.69 6.63 0.71
CA SER A 4 14.83 6.49 1.64
C SER A 4 14.45 6.73 3.09
N MET A 5 13.33 7.42 3.34
CA MET A 5 12.80 7.57 4.69
C MET A 5 12.04 6.32 5.15
N ILE A 6 11.27 5.67 4.27
CA ILE A 6 10.58 4.40 4.59
C ILE A 6 11.59 3.34 5.01
N GLU A 7 12.63 3.14 4.21
CA GLU A 7 13.67 2.16 4.50
C GLU A 7 14.43 2.49 5.80
N ARG A 8 14.70 3.78 6.07
CA ARG A 8 15.29 4.22 7.35
C ARG A 8 14.36 3.99 8.55
N LEU A 9 13.06 4.17 8.40
CA LEU A 9 12.09 3.95 9.48
C LEU A 9 11.90 2.45 9.76
N ARG A 10 11.94 1.61 8.72
CA ARG A 10 11.96 0.14 8.84
C ARG A 10 13.22 -0.35 9.54
N ALA A 11 14.39 0.15 9.15
CA ALA A 11 15.68 -0.20 9.77
C ALA A 11 15.78 0.17 11.26
N ARG A 12 14.90 1.04 11.76
CA ARG A 12 14.80 1.43 13.17
C ARG A 12 13.82 0.57 13.99
N ASN A 13 13.34 -0.55 13.43
CA ASN A 13 12.32 -1.42 14.04
C ASN A 13 11.08 -0.65 14.54
N LEU A 14 10.73 0.46 13.89
CA LEU A 14 9.50 1.16 14.23
C LEU A 14 8.31 0.29 13.84
N SER A 15 7.32 0.22 14.72
CA SER A 15 6.10 -0.53 14.40
C SER A 15 5.46 0.02 13.12
N VAL A 16 4.89 -0.87 12.30
CA VAL A 16 4.14 -0.50 11.09
C VAL A 16 3.11 0.59 11.41
N LYS A 17 2.47 0.52 12.59
CA LYS A 17 1.55 1.55 13.11
C LYS A 17 2.21 2.92 13.27
N ARG A 18 3.46 3.00 13.77
CA ARG A 18 4.22 4.26 13.88
C ARG A 18 4.60 4.82 12.51
N ILE A 19 4.99 3.95 11.58
CA ILE A 19 5.34 4.36 10.21
C ILE A 19 4.10 4.93 9.50
N LYS A 20 2.98 4.20 9.50
CA LYS A 20 1.70 4.68 8.92
C LYS A 20 1.25 5.99 9.54
N ARG A 21 1.28 6.09 10.87
CA ARG A 21 0.90 7.33 11.58
C ARG A 21 1.79 8.52 11.21
N PHE A 22 3.09 8.30 11.01
CA PHE A 22 3.99 9.35 10.54
C PHE A 22 3.57 9.86 9.16
N PHE A 23 3.30 8.97 8.20
CA PHE A 23 2.89 9.36 6.85
C PHE A 23 1.58 10.16 6.84
N ILE A 24 0.59 9.70 7.60
CA ILE A 24 -0.69 10.38 7.74
C ILE A 24 -0.50 11.79 8.31
N LEU A 25 0.21 11.93 9.43
CA LEU A 25 0.37 13.22 10.11
C LEU A 25 1.23 14.21 9.31
N ARG A 26 2.21 13.72 8.55
CA ARG A 26 3.16 14.60 7.84
C ARG A 26 2.71 15.00 6.45
N TYR A 27 1.98 14.12 5.76
CA TYR A 27 1.66 14.30 4.35
C TYR A 27 0.17 14.14 4.03
N GLY A 28 -0.62 13.53 4.92
CA GLY A 28 -2.04 13.27 4.66
C GLY A 28 -2.99 14.37 5.15
N GLN A 29 -2.48 15.42 5.81
CA GLN A 29 -3.29 16.47 6.44
C GLN A 29 -3.39 17.76 5.62
N THR A 30 -2.66 17.86 4.51
CA THR A 30 -2.52 19.12 3.77
C THR A 30 -3.68 19.38 2.82
N SER A 31 -4.14 18.36 2.09
CA SER A 31 -5.24 18.47 1.13
C SER A 31 -5.73 17.08 0.70
N LEU A 32 -6.90 17.00 0.04
CA LEU A 32 -7.50 15.74 -0.40
C LEU A 32 -6.58 14.96 -1.37
N PRO A 33 -6.05 15.57 -2.47
CA PRO A 33 -5.05 14.93 -3.32
C PRO A 33 -3.86 14.32 -2.57
N GLU A 34 -3.28 15.04 -1.60
CA GLU A 34 -2.15 14.53 -0.80
C GLU A 34 -2.59 13.37 0.10
N ALA A 35 -3.77 13.45 0.72
CA ALA A 35 -4.33 12.35 1.52
C ALA A 35 -4.52 11.07 0.67
N LEU A 36 -5.01 11.21 -0.57
CA LEU A 36 -5.18 10.10 -1.49
C LEU A 36 -3.83 9.46 -1.88
N LYS A 37 -2.81 10.28 -2.15
CA LYS A 37 -1.45 9.80 -2.45
C LYS A 37 -0.83 9.08 -1.26
N VAL A 38 -1.05 9.58 -0.04
CA VAL A 38 -0.62 8.89 1.19
C VAL A 38 -1.35 7.56 1.39
N GLY A 39 -2.65 7.50 1.10
CA GLY A 39 -3.41 6.26 1.11
C GLY A 39 -2.83 5.21 0.17
N ALA A 40 -2.57 5.58 -1.09
CA ALA A 40 -1.92 4.70 -2.06
C ALA A 40 -0.53 4.22 -1.60
N LEU A 41 0.30 5.12 -1.05
CA LEU A 41 1.62 4.79 -0.53
C LEU A 41 1.58 3.77 0.62
N ILE A 42 0.60 3.90 1.51
CA ILE A 42 0.39 2.95 2.61
C ILE A 42 0.07 1.56 2.06
N GLU A 43 -0.79 1.46 1.05
CA GLU A 43 -1.17 0.17 0.47
C GLU A 43 -0.02 -0.48 -0.32
N GLU A 44 0.81 0.31 -1.02
CA GLU A 44 2.04 -0.23 -1.62
C GLU A 44 2.98 -0.84 -0.57
N THR A 45 3.11 -0.16 0.57
CA THR A 45 3.94 -0.61 1.70
C THR A 45 3.39 -1.91 2.29
N ASP A 46 2.07 -2.00 2.47
CA ASP A 46 1.39 -3.20 2.94
C ASP A 46 1.54 -4.37 1.98
N ILE A 47 1.41 -4.14 0.66
CA ILE A 47 1.63 -5.17 -0.36
C ILE A 47 3.02 -5.78 -0.25
N LYS A 48 4.06 -4.95 -0.14
CA LYS A 48 5.45 -5.41 0.04
C LYS A 48 5.58 -6.24 1.32
N ASP A 49 5.01 -5.76 2.44
CA ASP A 49 5.08 -6.45 3.73
C ASP A 49 4.34 -7.80 3.72
N TRP A 50 3.18 -7.88 3.08
CA TRP A 50 2.43 -9.14 2.99
C TRP A 50 3.14 -10.16 2.10
N ARG A 51 3.74 -9.73 0.97
CA ARG A 51 4.55 -10.60 0.11
C ARG A 51 5.77 -11.14 0.86
N ASP A 52 6.49 -10.29 1.59
CA ASP A 52 7.63 -10.71 2.40
C ASP A 52 7.20 -11.72 3.48
N ARG A 53 6.09 -11.46 4.18
CA ARG A 53 5.57 -12.35 5.23
C ARG A 53 5.11 -13.70 4.68
N LEU A 54 4.46 -13.73 3.52
CA LEU A 54 4.04 -14.97 2.85
C LEU A 54 5.23 -15.90 2.55
N ASN A 55 6.42 -15.34 2.29
CA ASN A 55 7.65 -16.10 2.05
C ASN A 55 8.28 -16.67 3.33
N THR A 56 7.92 -16.14 4.51
CA THR A 56 8.54 -16.52 5.79
C THR A 56 7.70 -17.49 6.63
N THR A 57 6.41 -17.62 6.35
CA THR A 57 5.52 -18.52 7.11
C THR A 57 5.25 -19.81 6.34
N ALA A 58 5.25 -20.96 7.04
CA ALA A 58 4.82 -22.24 6.50
C ALA A 58 3.39 -22.62 6.93
N ASN A 59 2.81 -21.91 7.91
CA ASN A 59 1.51 -22.23 8.45
C ASN A 59 0.40 -21.88 7.41
N PRO A 60 -0.40 -22.85 6.96
CA PRO A 60 -1.37 -22.65 5.88
C PRO A 60 -2.51 -21.70 6.28
N GLN A 61 -2.93 -21.68 7.55
CA GLN A 61 -3.95 -20.75 8.03
C GLN A 61 -3.43 -19.30 7.99
N ILE A 62 -2.19 -19.08 8.44
CA ILE A 62 -1.56 -17.75 8.38
C ILE A 62 -1.37 -17.31 6.93
N LYS A 63 -0.97 -18.21 6.03
CA LYS A 63 -0.88 -17.91 4.59
C LYS A 63 -2.21 -17.48 4.01
N ALA A 64 -3.31 -18.15 4.36
CA ALA A 64 -4.64 -17.77 3.91
C ALA A 64 -4.99 -16.35 4.39
N THR A 65 -4.77 -16.03 5.67
CA THR A 65 -4.99 -14.69 6.21
C THR A 65 -4.17 -13.62 5.48
N TYR A 66 -2.86 -13.84 5.27
CA TYR A 66 -2.03 -12.89 4.52
C TYR A 66 -2.46 -12.75 3.06
N GLY A 67 -2.92 -13.82 2.41
CA GLY A 67 -3.49 -13.76 1.08
C GLY A 67 -4.72 -12.86 1.00
N TYR A 68 -5.62 -12.93 1.99
CA TYR A 68 -6.78 -12.04 2.06
C TYR A 68 -6.38 -10.58 2.31
N LEU A 69 -5.40 -10.33 3.19
CA LEU A 69 -4.89 -8.99 3.45
C LEU A 69 -4.23 -8.39 2.20
N LEU A 70 -3.43 -9.19 1.49
CA LEU A 70 -2.80 -8.78 0.23
C LEU A 70 -3.85 -8.41 -0.83
N GLN A 71 -4.90 -9.22 -0.98
CA GLN A 71 -6.00 -8.91 -1.90
C GLN A 71 -6.74 -7.63 -1.49
N GLY A 72 -6.94 -7.40 -0.19
CA GLY A 72 -7.51 -6.17 0.34
C GLY A 72 -6.67 -4.94 -0.03
N SER A 73 -5.35 -5.03 0.16
CA SER A 73 -4.44 -3.94 -0.20
C SER A 73 -4.40 -3.66 -1.70
N TYR A 74 -4.49 -4.69 -2.57
CA TYR A 74 -4.66 -4.46 -4.01
C TYR A 74 -5.94 -3.67 -4.32
N ASN A 75 -7.07 -4.07 -3.75
CA ASN A 75 -8.34 -3.38 -3.98
C ASN A 75 -8.30 -1.92 -3.48
N HIS A 76 -7.68 -1.68 -2.32
CA HIS A 76 -7.52 -0.32 -1.78
C HIS A 76 -6.59 0.54 -2.64
N LEU A 77 -5.43 0.00 -3.07
CA LEU A 77 -4.52 0.72 -3.95
C LEU A 77 -5.23 1.12 -5.25
N GLN A 78 -5.97 0.19 -5.87
CA GLN A 78 -6.79 0.49 -7.04
C GLN A 78 -7.83 1.60 -6.74
N ALA A 79 -8.48 1.57 -5.58
CA ALA A 79 -9.47 2.58 -5.20
C ALA A 79 -8.84 3.98 -5.03
N PHE A 80 -7.68 4.07 -4.38
CA PHE A 80 -6.95 5.33 -4.24
C PHE A 80 -6.51 5.88 -5.60
N VAL A 81 -5.91 5.05 -6.46
CA VAL A 81 -5.46 5.48 -7.80
C VAL A 81 -6.65 5.98 -8.64
N ARG A 82 -7.76 5.23 -8.69
CA ARG A 82 -8.98 5.68 -9.38
C ARG A 82 -9.49 7.02 -8.85
N GLN A 83 -9.43 7.23 -7.53
CA GLN A 83 -9.88 8.48 -6.95
C GLN A 83 -8.92 9.64 -7.29
N ILE A 84 -7.61 9.40 -7.34
CA ILE A 84 -6.61 10.39 -7.80
C ILE A 84 -6.90 10.80 -9.25
N GLU A 85 -7.13 9.83 -10.14
CA GLU A 85 -7.45 10.07 -11.55
C GLU A 85 -8.75 10.86 -11.71
N ARG A 86 -9.78 10.56 -10.91
CA ARG A 86 -11.03 11.34 -10.88
C ARG A 86 -10.86 12.79 -10.47
N GLN A 87 -9.82 13.10 -9.69
CA GLN A 87 -9.46 14.48 -9.34
C GLN A 87 -8.57 15.14 -10.41
N GLY A 88 -8.35 14.48 -11.56
CA GLY A 88 -7.47 14.96 -12.63
C GLY A 88 -5.97 14.77 -12.36
N GLY A 89 -5.62 14.01 -11.32
CA GLY A 89 -4.24 13.72 -10.96
C GLY A 89 -3.70 12.45 -11.61
N SER A 90 -2.40 12.22 -11.45
CA SER A 90 -1.75 10.94 -11.76
C SER A 90 -1.02 10.41 -10.52
N TYR A 91 -0.87 9.09 -10.46
CA TYR A 91 -0.14 8.43 -9.37
C TYR A 91 1.13 7.77 -9.89
N ILE A 92 2.25 8.03 -9.22
CA ILE A 92 3.55 7.40 -9.49
C ILE A 92 3.92 6.58 -8.24
N PRO A 93 4.11 5.26 -8.37
CA PRO A 93 4.40 4.41 -7.22
C PRO A 93 5.75 4.77 -6.61
N GLN A 94 5.88 4.59 -5.31
CA GLN A 94 7.10 4.93 -4.57
C GLN A 94 7.77 3.69 -3.96
N VAL A 95 7.03 2.59 -3.78
CA VAL A 95 7.53 1.35 -3.16
C VAL A 95 7.47 0.20 -4.16
N LEU A 96 6.40 0.11 -4.95
CA LEU A 96 6.29 -0.81 -6.07
C LEU A 96 6.98 -0.23 -7.30
N SER A 97 7.36 -1.10 -8.23
CA SER A 97 7.73 -0.68 -9.58
C SER A 97 6.49 -0.20 -10.35
N GLN A 98 6.73 0.59 -11.41
CA GLN A 98 5.65 1.01 -12.30
C GLN A 98 4.96 -0.18 -12.98
N GLN A 99 5.71 -1.24 -13.29
CA GLN A 99 5.16 -2.47 -13.85
C GLN A 99 4.20 -3.17 -12.88
N GLU A 100 4.62 -3.35 -11.62
CA GLU A 100 3.77 -3.97 -10.60
C GLU A 100 2.48 -3.18 -10.36
N LEU A 101 2.57 -1.84 -10.33
CA LEU A 101 1.37 -1.00 -10.23
C LEU A 101 0.43 -1.26 -11.42
N THR A 102 0.96 -1.23 -12.65
CA THR A 102 0.16 -1.49 -13.86
C THR A 102 -0.51 -2.86 -13.82
N GLU A 103 0.22 -3.90 -13.41
CA GLU A 103 -0.33 -5.25 -13.26
C GLU A 103 -1.45 -5.31 -12.21
N ILE A 104 -1.29 -4.63 -11.08
CA ILE A 104 -2.33 -4.55 -10.04
C ILE A 104 -3.55 -3.78 -10.55
N LEU A 105 -3.38 -2.67 -11.25
CA LEU A 105 -4.48 -1.87 -11.79
C LEU A 105 -5.25 -2.61 -12.90
N ALA A 106 -4.58 -3.48 -13.66
CA ALA A 106 -5.20 -4.32 -14.69
C ALA A 106 -5.99 -5.51 -14.11
N GLN A 107 -5.78 -5.89 -12.85
CA GLN A 107 -6.53 -6.97 -12.23
C GLN A 107 -7.99 -6.55 -11.96
N GLY A 108 -8.94 -7.43 -12.27
CA GLY A 108 -10.34 -7.21 -11.97
C GLY A 108 -10.57 -6.98 -10.47
N HIS A 109 -11.33 -5.95 -10.11
CA HIS A 109 -11.66 -5.62 -8.73
C HIS A 109 -12.46 -6.76 -8.09
N ARG A 110 -11.82 -7.54 -7.19
CA ARG A 110 -12.49 -8.64 -6.50
C ARG A 110 -13.09 -8.11 -5.20
N SER A 111 -14.40 -7.86 -5.18
CA SER A 111 -15.09 -7.49 -3.95
C SER A 111 -14.88 -8.58 -2.90
N GLY A 112 -14.46 -8.20 -1.70
CA GLY A 112 -14.36 -9.15 -0.58
C GLY A 112 -15.73 -9.77 -0.35
N ARG A 113 -15.85 -11.09 -0.52
CA ARG A 113 -17.05 -11.81 -0.06
C ARG A 113 -17.09 -11.66 1.45
N ARG A 114 -18.02 -10.83 1.92
CA ARG A 114 -18.42 -10.76 3.33
C ARG A 114 -19.21 -12.00 3.70
#